data_AF-A0A9Q1CT58-F1
#
_entry.id   AF-A0A9Q1CT58-F1
#
_cell.length_a   1.000
_cell.length_b   1.000
_cell.length_c   1.000
_cell.angle_alpha   90.00
_cell.angle_beta   90.00
_cell.angle_gamma   90.00
#
_symmetry.space_group_name_H-M   'P 1'
#
loop_
_entity.id
_entity.type
_entity.pdbx_description
1 polymer ?
#
loop_
_entity_poly.entity_id
_entity_poly.type
_entity_poly.pdbx_seq_one_letter_code
_entity_poly.pdbx_strand_id
1 'polypeptide(L)'
;MLVLWVIHVCYNISIWQGITKPFGFLVKKTSSLCLRKQFPLRPAAAKTIHRSQGDTLTKAVVDFSAKNLPYHMHYVALSRVTSLSGLYIRNFHETQISVCSDVATEMNRLRSTRLQISCVPQLTSTCTNFSVVFHNARSLHKNIAHLKSDHNLLKADIICICETRLCKNDQNSSISLPSHQSYRFDSNVTTNTRTPYGSIMYVSSKYPPIQSYPICCSSNSAEIMLIKLQTLSSIHTVVSVYRYQKFPFTTFLNDFVAAIKPHIFPNEILTIIGDFNCEYNRASNILENTLAQSLKISYLKQVIHEITTDYNTTIDFIYTSERTNFIAGALESYTSDHKPIFICYETTV
;
A
#
# COMPACT_ATOMS: atom_id res chain seq x y z
N MET A 1 -28.28 48.65 9.13
CA MET A 1 -27.94 47.22 9.16
C MET A 1 -28.08 46.72 7.72
N LEU A 2 -26.99 46.70 6.96
CA LEU A 2 -27.02 46.36 5.53
C LEU A 2 -27.38 44.89 5.36
N VAL A 3 -28.55 44.65 4.77
CA VAL A 3 -29.00 43.35 4.28
C VAL A 3 -28.23 43.06 3.00
N LEU A 4 -27.23 42.20 3.08
CA LEU A 4 -26.54 41.64 1.92
C LEU A 4 -26.71 40.12 1.98
N TRP A 5 -27.47 39.62 1.01
CA TRP A 5 -27.72 38.21 0.74
C TRP A 5 -26.41 37.53 0.34
N VAL A 6 -25.64 37.06 1.31
CA VAL A 6 -24.44 36.26 1.07
C VAL A 6 -24.46 35.11 2.06
N ILE A 7 -23.98 33.95 1.62
CA ILE A 7 -23.83 32.75 2.43
C ILE A 7 -22.57 32.92 3.29
N HIS A 8 -22.69 32.83 4.61
CA HIS A 8 -21.60 33.13 5.54
C HIS A 8 -21.13 31.86 6.25
N VAL A 9 -19.84 31.55 6.16
CA VAL A 9 -19.12 30.70 7.12
C VAL A 9 -18.46 31.64 8.14
N CYS A 10 -19.02 31.72 9.34
CA CYS A 10 -18.52 32.62 10.39
C CYS A 10 -17.46 31.95 11.27
N TYR A 11 -16.32 32.62 11.45
CA TYR A 11 -15.18 32.17 12.25
C TYR A 11 -15.18 32.70 13.69
N ASN A 12 -14.56 31.97 14.62
CA ASN A 12 -14.33 32.38 16.02
C ASN A 12 -15.60 32.63 16.86
N ILE A 13 -16.62 31.78 16.71
CA ILE A 13 -17.82 31.85 17.54
C ILE A 13 -17.55 31.20 18.89
N SER A 14 -17.07 32.00 19.83
CA SER A 14 -17.25 31.71 21.25
C SER A 14 -18.67 32.16 21.62
N ILE A 15 -19.55 31.25 22.03
CA ILE A 15 -20.82 31.62 22.66
C ILE A 15 -20.44 32.36 23.95
N TRP A 16 -20.70 33.66 23.99
CA TRP A 16 -20.39 34.49 25.16
C TRP A 16 -21.23 34.03 26.36
N GLN A 17 -20.64 33.29 27.29
CA GLN A 17 -21.05 33.32 28.70
C GLN A 17 -20.36 34.51 29.38
N GLY A 18 -20.73 35.73 28.95
CA GLY A 18 -20.08 36.95 29.42
C GLY A 18 -20.58 37.41 30.77
N ILE A 19 -19.69 37.45 31.76
CA ILE A 19 -19.86 38.23 32.99
C ILE A 19 -20.02 39.70 32.57
N THR A 20 -21.25 40.14 32.44
CA THR A 20 -21.57 41.55 32.22
C THR A 20 -21.42 42.28 33.54
N LYS A 21 -20.29 42.97 33.74
CA LYS A 21 -20.17 43.90 34.88
C LYS A 21 -20.94 45.18 34.52
N PRO A 22 -22.05 45.51 35.22
CA PRO A 22 -22.73 46.77 35.00
C PRO A 22 -21.83 47.91 35.51
N PHE A 23 -21.60 48.92 34.66
CA PHE A 23 -20.87 50.13 35.04
C PHE A 23 -21.90 51.22 35.37
N GLY A 24 -21.95 51.63 36.64
CA GLY A 24 -22.84 52.69 37.11
C GLY A 24 -22.20 54.06 36.98
N PHE A 25 -22.93 55.05 36.46
CA PHE A 25 -22.52 56.45 36.48
C PHE A 25 -23.70 57.36 36.82
N LEU A 26 -23.41 58.47 37.50
CA LEU A 26 -24.40 59.47 37.90
C LEU A 26 -24.59 60.50 36.78
N VAL A 27 -25.84 60.71 36.37
CA VAL A 27 -26.18 61.75 35.40
C VAL A 27 -26.33 63.09 36.14
N LYS A 28 -25.36 63.99 35.96
CA LYS A 28 -25.24 65.27 36.70
C LYS A 28 -26.49 66.17 36.68
N LYS A 29 -27.39 66.02 35.71
CA LYS A 29 -28.58 66.88 35.55
C LYS A 29 -29.83 66.42 36.32
N THR A 30 -29.92 65.14 36.66
CA THR A 30 -31.15 64.54 37.26
C THR A 30 -30.87 63.73 38.53
N SER A 31 -29.60 63.67 38.97
CA SER A 31 -29.16 62.87 40.13
C SER A 31 -29.59 61.40 40.07
N SER A 32 -29.82 60.86 38.87
CA SER A 32 -30.26 59.48 38.67
C SER A 32 -29.04 58.58 38.43
N LEU A 33 -29.00 57.42 39.10
CA LEU A 33 -28.00 56.39 38.88
C LEU A 33 -28.33 55.62 37.59
N CYS A 34 -27.48 55.73 36.57
CA CYS A 34 -27.63 54.98 35.33
C CYS A 34 -26.66 53.81 35.31
N LEU A 35 -27.18 52.59 35.09
CA LEU A 35 -26.37 51.38 34.92
C LEU A 35 -26.24 51.06 33.44
N ARG A 36 -25.02 51.06 32.91
CA ARG A 36 -24.74 50.65 31.53
C ARG A 36 -24.17 49.25 31.50
N LYS A 37 -24.86 48.37 30.79
CA LYS A 37 -24.39 47.03 30.43
C LYS A 37 -23.68 47.12 29.08
N GLN A 38 -22.36 46.93 29.05
CA GLN A 38 -21.61 46.90 27.79
C GLN A 38 -21.40 45.46 27.33
N PHE A 39 -21.62 45.23 26.04
CA PHE A 39 -21.34 43.96 25.39
C PHE A 39 -19.99 44.10 24.65
N PRO A 40 -18.97 43.32 25.02
CA PRO A 40 -17.71 43.30 24.28
C PRO A 40 -17.97 42.75 22.87
N LEU A 41 -17.76 43.59 21.87
CA LEU A 41 -17.85 43.20 20.47
C LEU A 41 -16.51 42.60 20.02
N ARG A 42 -16.55 41.48 19.31
CA ARG A 42 -15.37 40.93 18.60
C ARG A 42 -15.61 41.03 17.10
N PRO A 43 -14.59 41.36 16.29
CA PRO A 43 -14.70 41.26 14.84
C PRO A 43 -15.04 39.82 14.44
N ALA A 44 -16.09 39.68 13.62
CA ALA A 44 -16.44 38.43 12.98
C ALA A 44 -16.24 38.61 11.47
N ALA A 45 -15.65 37.61 10.83
CA ALA A 45 -15.49 37.55 9.39
C ALA A 45 -16.33 36.43 8.82
N ALA A 46 -16.78 36.63 7.60
CA ALA A 46 -17.52 35.63 6.87
C ALA A 46 -17.05 35.54 5.43
N LYS A 47 -17.19 34.34 4.89
CA LYS A 47 -16.93 34.06 3.49
C LYS A 47 -17.97 33.11 2.92
N THR A 48 -18.11 33.16 1.60
CA THR A 48 -18.94 32.25 0.82
C THR A 48 -18.43 30.82 0.93
N ILE A 49 -19.33 29.83 0.84
CA ILE A 49 -18.98 28.41 0.78
C ILE A 49 -17.93 28.12 -0.29
N HIS A 50 -18.08 28.69 -1.49
CA HIS A 50 -17.12 28.49 -2.59
C HIS A 50 -15.70 28.94 -2.21
N ARG A 51 -15.56 30.14 -1.62
CA ARG A 51 -14.26 30.63 -1.12
C ARG A 51 -13.77 29.91 0.14
N SER A 52 -14.59 29.04 0.74
CA SER A 52 -14.17 28.18 1.85
C SER A 52 -13.62 26.83 1.39
N GLN A 53 -13.62 26.57 0.08
CA GLN A 53 -13.12 25.32 -0.46
C GLN A 53 -11.63 25.16 -0.15
N GLY A 54 -11.29 24.08 0.56
CA GLY A 54 -9.93 23.78 1.03
C GLY A 54 -9.68 24.14 2.49
N ASP A 55 -10.58 24.88 3.16
CA ASP A 55 -10.40 25.22 4.56
C ASP A 55 -10.79 24.10 5.52
N THR A 56 -10.11 24.05 6.66
CA THR A 56 -10.38 23.16 7.80
C THR A 56 -10.63 23.97 9.06
N LEU A 57 -11.82 23.83 9.65
CA LEU A 57 -12.35 24.75 10.65
C LEU A 57 -12.80 23.99 11.89
N THR A 58 -12.57 24.56 13.07
CA THR A 58 -13.02 23.96 14.33
C THR A 58 -14.47 24.29 14.65
N LYS A 59 -14.94 25.48 14.27
CA LYS A 59 -16.33 25.92 14.42
C LYS A 59 -16.76 26.77 13.24
N ALA A 60 -18.00 26.59 12.80
CA ALA A 60 -18.63 27.45 11.81
C ALA A 60 -20.14 27.56 12.02
N VAL A 61 -20.69 28.75 11.79
CA VAL A 61 -22.09 28.89 11.43
C VAL A 61 -22.18 28.89 9.91
N VAL A 62 -23.03 28.03 9.36
CA VAL A 62 -23.33 27.89 7.93
C VAL A 62 -24.77 28.28 7.70
N ASP A 63 -25.02 29.18 6.75
CA ASP A 63 -26.36 29.68 6.42
C ASP A 63 -26.75 29.28 4.99
N PHE A 64 -27.81 28.48 4.85
CA PHE A 64 -28.34 28.00 3.56
C PHE A 64 -29.55 28.80 3.06
N SER A 65 -29.68 30.07 3.46
CA SER A 65 -30.78 30.95 3.03
C SER A 65 -30.83 31.27 1.52
N ALA A 66 -29.75 31.00 0.78
CA ALA A 66 -29.70 31.26 -0.65
C ALA A 66 -30.61 30.30 -1.44
N LYS A 67 -31.47 30.85 -2.29
CA LYS A 67 -32.25 30.05 -3.25
C LYS A 67 -31.33 29.60 -4.38
N ASN A 68 -31.42 28.33 -4.77
CA ASN A 68 -30.67 27.71 -5.89
C ASN A 68 -29.15 27.60 -5.66
N LEU A 69 -28.75 27.00 -4.55
CA LEU A 69 -27.37 26.58 -4.31
C LEU A 69 -26.93 25.50 -5.32
N PRO A 70 -25.74 25.62 -5.95
CA PRO A 70 -25.18 24.55 -6.75
C PRO A 70 -25.09 23.21 -5.99
N TYR A 71 -25.31 22.10 -6.69
CA TYR A 71 -25.46 20.75 -6.12
C TYR A 71 -24.41 20.39 -5.04
N HIS A 72 -23.15 20.75 -5.26
CA HIS A 72 -22.03 20.38 -4.39
C HIS A 72 -21.80 21.32 -3.19
N MET A 73 -22.47 22.49 -3.13
CA MET A 73 -22.19 23.51 -2.10
C MET A 73 -22.58 23.05 -0.70
N HIS A 74 -23.63 22.24 -0.53
CA HIS A 74 -23.99 21.67 0.76
C HIS A 74 -22.85 20.79 1.30
N TYR A 75 -22.29 19.91 0.45
CA TYR A 75 -21.16 19.08 0.81
C TYR A 75 -19.93 19.92 1.17
N VAL A 76 -19.59 20.92 0.34
CA VAL A 76 -18.43 21.79 0.59
C VAL A 76 -18.58 22.48 1.96
N ALA A 77 -19.74 23.06 2.25
CA ALA A 77 -19.98 23.79 3.49
C ALA A 77 -19.87 22.92 4.75
N LEU A 78 -20.51 21.75 4.72
CA LEU A 78 -20.57 20.84 5.86
C LEU A 78 -19.22 20.14 6.12
N SER A 79 -18.45 19.87 5.06
CA SER A 79 -17.14 19.21 5.16
C SER A 79 -16.01 20.12 5.66
N ARG A 80 -16.24 21.43 5.84
CA ARG A 80 -15.19 22.33 6.36
C ARG A 80 -14.99 22.20 7.86
N VAL A 81 -15.98 21.71 8.62
CA VAL A 81 -15.90 21.64 10.08
C VAL A 81 -15.44 20.26 10.52
N THR A 82 -14.47 20.20 11.42
CA THR A 82 -13.84 18.94 11.87
C THR A 82 -14.71 18.12 12.83
N SER A 83 -15.74 18.72 13.43
CA SER A 83 -16.68 18.03 14.32
C SER A 83 -18.09 18.56 14.19
N LEU A 84 -19.08 17.68 14.39
CA LEU A 84 -20.49 18.06 14.38
C LEU A 84 -20.82 19.09 15.48
N SER A 85 -20.18 19.00 16.64
CA SER A 85 -20.37 19.94 17.75
C SER A 85 -19.91 21.37 17.45
N GLY A 86 -19.03 21.55 16.46
CA GLY A 86 -18.58 22.85 15.99
C GLY A 86 -19.45 23.45 14.88
N LEU A 87 -20.41 22.69 14.35
CA LEU A 87 -21.21 23.06 13.19
C LEU A 87 -22.58 23.57 13.62
N TYR A 88 -22.92 24.79 13.19
CA TYR A 88 -24.22 25.40 13.44
C TYR A 88 -24.87 25.75 12.11
N ILE A 89 -26.03 25.17 11.82
CA ILE A 89 -26.70 25.32 10.52
C ILE A 89 -27.90 26.25 10.67
N ARG A 90 -28.07 27.19 9.73
CA ARG A 90 -29.23 28.08 9.63
C ARG A 90 -29.92 27.92 8.28
N ASN A 91 -31.25 28.12 8.28
CA ASN A 91 -32.09 28.17 7.07
C ASN A 91 -31.91 26.96 6.14
N PHE A 92 -31.77 25.77 6.73
CA PHE A 92 -31.60 24.54 5.98
C PHE A 92 -32.95 24.05 5.45
N HIS A 93 -32.98 23.77 4.15
CA HIS A 93 -34.12 23.16 3.47
C HIS A 93 -33.67 21.89 2.77
N GLU A 94 -34.16 20.75 3.22
CA GLU A 94 -33.74 19.43 2.70
C GLU A 94 -33.99 19.29 1.20
N THR A 95 -35.06 19.90 0.69
CA THR A 95 -35.40 19.92 -0.75
C THR A 95 -34.36 20.61 -1.64
N GLN A 96 -33.44 21.38 -1.05
CA GLN A 96 -32.34 22.01 -1.78
C GLN A 96 -31.12 21.07 -1.94
N ILE A 97 -31.05 19.98 -1.17
CA ILE A 97 -30.06 18.94 -1.40
C ILE A 97 -30.50 18.17 -2.65
N SER A 98 -29.70 18.28 -3.70
CA SER A 98 -29.95 17.60 -4.96
C SER A 98 -28.64 17.08 -5.54
N VAL A 99 -28.75 16.03 -6.36
CA VAL A 99 -27.61 15.39 -7.02
C VAL A 99 -27.62 15.79 -8.49
N CYS A 100 -26.47 16.15 -9.02
CA CYS A 100 -26.32 16.40 -10.46
C CYS A 100 -26.45 15.07 -11.23
N SER A 101 -27.36 15.02 -12.22
CA SER A 101 -27.58 13.83 -13.06
C SER A 101 -26.33 13.43 -13.83
N ASP A 102 -25.53 14.40 -14.27
CA ASP A 102 -24.29 14.15 -15.02
C ASP A 102 -23.25 13.47 -14.13
N VAL A 103 -23.12 13.92 -12.87
CA VAL A 103 -22.23 13.30 -11.88
C VAL A 103 -22.71 11.89 -11.54
N ALA A 104 -24.01 11.68 -11.35
CA ALA A 104 -24.56 10.35 -11.08
C ALA A 104 -24.31 9.39 -12.25
N THR A 105 -24.51 9.86 -13.49
CA THR A 105 -24.24 9.10 -14.71
C THR A 105 -22.77 8.75 -14.83
N GLU A 106 -21.87 9.73 -14.60
CA GLU A 106 -20.43 9.51 -14.67
C GLU A 106 -19.94 8.56 -13.57
N MET A 107 -20.44 8.68 -12.34
CA MET A 107 -20.11 7.74 -11.26
C MET A 107 -20.56 6.31 -11.58
N ASN A 108 -21.71 6.15 -12.23
CA ASN A 108 -22.15 4.83 -12.71
C ASN A 108 -21.24 4.34 -13.83
N ARG A 109 -20.88 5.19 -14.80
CA ARG A 109 -19.93 4.86 -15.86
C ARG A 109 -18.59 4.40 -15.29
N LEU A 110 -18.04 5.10 -14.30
CA LEU A 110 -16.76 4.75 -13.65
C LEU A 110 -16.83 3.42 -12.88
N ARG A 111 -17.97 3.09 -12.27
CA ARG A 111 -18.18 1.81 -11.59
C ARG A 111 -18.35 0.65 -12.57
N SER A 112 -19.00 0.89 -13.70
CA SER A 112 -19.28 -0.15 -14.71
C SER A 112 -18.16 -0.32 -15.74
N THR A 113 -17.45 0.76 -16.07
CA THR A 113 -16.41 0.81 -17.09
C THR A 113 -15.07 1.04 -16.41
N ARG A 114 -14.31 -0.03 -16.22
CA ARG A 114 -12.93 0.08 -15.72
C ARG A 114 -12.10 0.85 -16.75
N LEU A 115 -11.56 2.00 -16.36
CA LEU A 115 -10.52 2.66 -17.16
C LEU A 115 -9.31 1.71 -17.22
N GLN A 116 -8.96 1.24 -18.42
CA GLN A 116 -7.76 0.44 -18.68
C GLN A 116 -6.48 1.29 -18.69
N ILE A 117 -6.45 2.39 -17.94
CA ILE A 117 -5.23 3.18 -17.76
C ILE A 117 -4.54 2.60 -16.53
N SER A 118 -3.85 1.47 -16.72
CA SER A 118 -2.92 0.99 -15.70
C SER A 118 -1.62 1.76 -15.90
N CYS A 119 -1.37 2.76 -15.05
CA CYS A 119 -0.03 3.33 -14.90
C CYS A 119 0.96 2.34 -14.24
N VAL A 120 0.46 1.18 -13.81
CA VAL A 120 1.23 0.08 -13.23
C VAL A 120 1.58 -0.93 -14.33
N PRO A 121 2.84 -1.37 -14.45
CA PRO A 121 3.25 -2.41 -15.40
C PRO A 121 2.37 -3.66 -15.27
N GLN A 122 1.85 -4.14 -16.40
CA GLN A 122 1.08 -5.39 -16.43
C GLN A 122 1.97 -6.53 -16.89
N LEU A 123 2.14 -7.56 -16.05
CA LEU A 123 2.83 -8.82 -16.38
C LEU A 123 2.21 -9.49 -17.63
N THR A 124 0.95 -9.17 -17.93
CA THR A 124 0.15 -9.70 -19.03
C THR A 124 0.70 -9.42 -20.42
N SER A 125 1.29 -8.25 -20.59
CA SER A 125 1.72 -7.74 -21.90
C SER A 125 3.20 -7.98 -22.16
N THR A 126 3.96 -8.29 -21.10
CA THR A 126 5.43 -8.39 -21.14
C THR A 126 5.94 -9.83 -21.10
N CYS A 127 5.19 -10.78 -20.53
CA CYS A 127 5.73 -12.11 -20.22
C CYS A 127 5.17 -13.17 -21.19
N THR A 128 5.99 -13.65 -22.12
CA THR A 128 5.58 -14.63 -23.13
C THR A 128 5.85 -16.09 -22.72
N ASN A 129 6.79 -16.34 -21.81
CA ASN A 129 7.27 -17.69 -21.51
C ASN A 129 7.13 -18.09 -20.03
N PHE A 130 7.99 -17.53 -19.17
CA PHE A 130 8.07 -17.90 -17.76
C PHE A 130 8.31 -16.68 -16.87
N SER A 131 7.55 -16.58 -15.78
CA SER A 131 7.52 -15.40 -14.91
C SER A 131 7.55 -15.76 -13.43
N VAL A 132 8.34 -15.00 -12.67
CA VAL A 132 8.48 -15.15 -11.22
C VAL A 132 8.23 -13.81 -10.55
N VAL A 133 7.39 -13.81 -9.52
CA VAL A 133 7.09 -12.65 -8.70
C VAL A 133 7.42 -12.95 -7.25
N PHE A 134 7.94 -11.95 -6.54
CA PHE A 134 8.09 -11.98 -5.10
C PHE A 134 7.42 -10.78 -4.46
N HIS A 135 6.76 -10.99 -3.32
CA HIS A 135 6.15 -9.92 -2.54
C HIS A 135 6.28 -10.18 -1.05
N ASN A 136 6.94 -9.28 -0.32
CA ASN A 136 6.76 -9.21 1.14
C ASN A 136 5.36 -8.66 1.42
N ALA A 137 4.43 -9.51 1.88
CA ALA A 137 3.03 -9.11 2.03
C ALA A 137 2.72 -8.43 3.37
N ARG A 138 3.69 -8.34 4.30
CA ARG A 138 3.56 -8.03 5.73
C ARG A 138 2.63 -8.93 6.54
N SER A 139 1.50 -9.34 5.96
CA SER A 139 0.53 -10.28 6.50
C SER A 139 -0.38 -10.82 5.40
N LEU A 140 0.06 -11.89 4.74
CA LEU A 140 -0.78 -12.59 3.76
C LEU A 140 -2.11 -13.03 4.37
N HIS A 141 -2.11 -13.49 5.62
CA HIS A 141 -3.33 -13.86 6.35
C HIS A 141 -4.42 -12.78 6.27
N LYS A 142 -4.05 -11.50 6.36
CA LYS A 142 -5.01 -10.38 6.26
C LYS A 142 -5.33 -10.01 4.81
N ASN A 143 -4.37 -10.19 3.91
CA ASN A 143 -4.40 -9.63 2.55
C ASN A 143 -4.73 -10.66 1.45
N ILE A 144 -5.03 -11.92 1.81
CA ILE A 144 -5.30 -12.99 0.84
C ILE A 144 -6.46 -12.67 -0.12
N ALA A 145 -7.49 -11.96 0.34
CA ALA A 145 -8.60 -11.55 -0.52
C ALA A 145 -8.16 -10.58 -1.64
N HIS A 146 -7.20 -9.70 -1.34
CA HIS A 146 -6.60 -8.82 -2.32
C HIS A 146 -5.75 -9.59 -3.32
N LEU A 147 -4.91 -10.52 -2.85
CA LEU A 147 -4.13 -11.40 -3.75
C LEU A 147 -5.04 -12.20 -4.70
N LYS A 148 -6.15 -12.74 -4.19
CA LYS A 148 -7.15 -13.49 -4.98
C LYS A 148 -7.85 -12.64 -6.03
N SER A 149 -7.88 -11.32 -5.88
CA SER A 149 -8.48 -10.39 -6.84
C SER A 149 -7.44 -9.67 -7.73
N ASP A 150 -6.15 -9.87 -7.46
CA ASP A 150 -5.06 -9.27 -8.24
C ASP A 150 -4.78 -10.07 -9.51
N HIS A 151 -5.45 -9.69 -10.60
CA HIS A 151 -5.24 -10.31 -11.90
C HIS A 151 -3.84 -10.14 -12.49
N ASN A 152 -3.02 -9.21 -11.96
CA ASN A 152 -1.65 -9.02 -12.42
C ASN A 152 -0.75 -10.08 -11.78
N LEU A 153 -0.73 -10.14 -10.45
CA LEU A 153 0.08 -11.11 -9.69
C LEU A 153 -0.33 -12.55 -10.01
N LEU A 154 -1.63 -12.82 -10.14
CA LEU A 154 -2.16 -14.15 -10.46
C LEU A 154 -1.74 -14.69 -11.84
N LYS A 155 -1.11 -13.87 -12.69
CA LYS A 155 -0.59 -14.34 -13.99
C LYS A 155 0.85 -14.78 -13.95
N ALA A 156 1.57 -14.49 -12.87
CA ALA A 156 2.91 -15.02 -12.71
C ALA A 156 2.88 -16.55 -12.61
N ASP A 157 3.88 -17.21 -13.16
CA ASP A 157 3.99 -18.68 -13.10
C ASP A 157 4.45 -19.14 -11.72
N ILE A 158 5.29 -18.34 -11.05
CA ILE A 158 5.63 -18.53 -9.63
C ILE A 158 5.34 -17.23 -8.88
N ILE A 159 4.62 -17.34 -7.76
CA ILE A 159 4.38 -16.25 -6.82
C ILE A 159 4.97 -16.63 -5.46
N CYS A 160 6.02 -15.95 -5.06
CA CYS A 160 6.67 -16.10 -3.77
C CYS A 160 6.19 -15.01 -2.82
N ILE A 161 5.74 -15.36 -1.62
CA ILE A 161 5.29 -14.39 -0.62
C ILE A 161 5.96 -14.70 0.72
N CYS A 162 6.58 -13.69 1.34
CA CYS A 162 7.09 -13.75 2.70
C CYS A 162 6.26 -12.89 3.67
N GLU A 163 6.61 -12.94 4.97
CA GLU A 163 5.83 -12.37 6.07
C GLU A 163 4.35 -12.77 6.00
N THR A 164 4.08 -14.06 5.75
CA THR A 164 2.71 -14.54 5.56
C THR A 164 1.87 -14.43 6.83
N ARG A 165 2.52 -14.56 7.99
CA ARG A 165 1.91 -14.63 9.33
C ARG A 165 0.87 -15.75 9.47
N LEU A 166 1.04 -16.79 8.67
CA LEU A 166 0.24 -18.00 8.73
C LEU A 166 0.68 -18.86 9.93
N CYS A 167 -0.26 -19.66 10.43
CA CYS A 167 -0.02 -20.64 11.47
C CYS A 167 -0.64 -21.98 11.08
N LYS A 168 -0.33 -23.02 11.85
CA LYS A 168 -0.83 -24.40 11.59
C LYS A 168 -2.36 -24.52 11.57
N ASN A 169 -3.07 -23.57 12.18
CA ASN A 169 -4.53 -23.56 12.19
C ASN A 169 -5.14 -23.01 10.89
N ASP A 170 -4.36 -22.31 10.06
CA ASP A 170 -4.83 -21.79 8.79
C ASP A 170 -4.93 -22.89 7.74
N GLN A 171 -6.15 -23.16 7.29
CA GLN A 171 -6.44 -24.18 6.29
C GLN A 171 -5.84 -23.81 4.92
N ASN A 172 -5.31 -24.81 4.20
CA ASN A 172 -4.79 -24.57 2.84
C ASN A 172 -5.86 -24.08 1.86
N SER A 173 -7.12 -24.47 2.06
CA SER A 173 -8.24 -24.04 1.22
C SER A 173 -8.56 -22.54 1.33
N SER A 174 -8.30 -21.91 2.47
CA SER A 174 -8.57 -20.48 2.64
C SER A 174 -7.56 -19.61 1.88
N ILE A 175 -6.37 -20.14 1.63
CA ILE A 175 -5.26 -19.46 0.94
C ILE A 175 -4.96 -19.99 -0.47
N SER A 176 -5.72 -20.99 -0.94
CA SER A 176 -5.51 -21.55 -2.29
C SER A 176 -5.80 -20.52 -3.38
N LEU A 177 -5.06 -20.62 -4.49
CA LEU A 177 -5.28 -19.86 -5.70
C LEU A 177 -5.79 -20.80 -6.81
N PRO A 178 -6.67 -20.36 -7.73
CA PRO A 178 -7.34 -21.27 -8.67
C PRO A 178 -6.41 -22.03 -9.63
N SER A 179 -5.32 -21.40 -10.09
CA SER A 179 -4.43 -21.95 -11.12
C SER A 179 -3.03 -22.29 -10.60
N HIS A 180 -2.86 -22.29 -9.27
CA HIS A 180 -1.56 -22.51 -8.64
C HIS A 180 -1.65 -23.49 -7.48
N GLN A 181 -0.66 -24.37 -7.41
CA GLN A 181 -0.43 -25.20 -6.24
C GLN A 181 0.39 -24.43 -5.20
N SER A 182 -0.07 -24.42 -3.95
CA SER A 182 0.59 -23.72 -2.84
C SER A 182 1.52 -24.63 -2.05
N TYR A 183 2.74 -24.16 -1.77
CA TYR A 183 3.71 -24.79 -0.90
C TYR A 183 4.07 -23.84 0.24
N ARG A 184 3.87 -24.27 1.48
CA ARG A 184 3.92 -23.39 2.65
C ARG A 184 5.10 -23.73 3.54
N PHE A 185 5.76 -22.69 4.05
CA PHE A 185 6.77 -22.76 5.09
C PHE A 185 6.36 -21.86 6.27
N ASP A 186 5.69 -22.46 7.25
CA ASP A 186 5.19 -21.75 8.43
C ASP A 186 6.26 -21.59 9.51
N SER A 187 6.15 -20.51 10.29
CA SER A 187 7.00 -20.29 11.44
C SER A 187 6.78 -21.36 12.51
N ASN A 188 7.88 -21.95 13.03
CA ASN A 188 7.87 -23.07 13.99
C ASN A 188 7.43 -22.71 15.42
N VAL A 189 6.74 -21.58 15.63
CA VAL A 189 6.34 -21.17 16.97
C VAL A 189 5.15 -22.00 17.45
N THR A 190 5.33 -22.64 18.62
CA THR A 190 4.36 -23.57 19.25
C THR A 190 3.20 -22.87 19.93
N THR A 191 3.25 -21.55 20.10
CA THR A 191 2.17 -20.75 20.67
C THR A 191 1.16 -20.34 19.60
N ASN A 192 -0.12 -20.17 19.98
CA ASN A 192 -1.20 -19.67 19.10
C ASN A 192 -0.98 -18.22 18.60
N THR A 193 0.21 -17.66 18.76
CA THR A 193 0.58 -16.30 18.36
C THR A 193 1.13 -16.31 16.95
N ARG A 194 0.52 -15.53 16.05
CA ARG A 194 1.01 -15.32 14.69
C ARG A 194 2.31 -14.53 14.73
N THR A 195 3.40 -15.12 14.24
CA THR A 195 4.67 -14.43 14.10
C THR A 195 4.67 -13.57 12.83
N PRO A 196 5.60 -12.60 12.69
CA PRO A 196 5.80 -11.88 11.43
C PRO A 196 6.48 -12.74 10.35
N TYR A 197 6.70 -14.03 10.60
CA TYR A 197 7.50 -14.93 9.80
C TYR A 197 6.62 -15.89 8.99
N GLY A 198 7.26 -16.65 8.11
CA GLY A 198 6.63 -17.62 7.24
C GLY A 198 6.59 -17.15 5.79
N SER A 199 6.73 -18.14 4.91
CA SER A 199 6.81 -17.97 3.46
C SER A 199 5.86 -18.95 2.76
N ILE A 200 5.37 -18.58 1.59
CA ILE A 200 4.56 -19.44 0.73
C ILE A 200 4.94 -19.22 -0.73
N MET A 201 4.94 -20.30 -1.48
CA MET A 201 5.22 -20.31 -2.92
C MET A 201 4.01 -20.90 -3.65
N TYR A 202 3.43 -20.14 -4.56
CA TYR A 202 2.38 -20.59 -5.46
C TYR A 202 2.99 -20.89 -6.82
N VAL A 203 2.75 -22.10 -7.34
CA VAL A 203 3.35 -22.60 -8.58
C VAL A 203 2.24 -22.92 -9.56
N SER A 204 2.29 -22.30 -10.73
CA SER A 204 1.33 -22.48 -11.80
C SER A 204 1.24 -23.95 -12.21
N SER A 205 0.02 -24.46 -12.38
CA SER A 205 -0.21 -25.84 -12.84
C SER A 205 0.36 -26.11 -14.24
N LYS A 206 0.73 -25.07 -14.99
CA LYS A 206 1.42 -25.18 -16.30
C LYS A 206 2.80 -25.81 -16.19
N TYR A 207 3.52 -25.58 -15.09
CA TYR A 207 4.91 -25.99 -14.90
C TYR A 207 5.03 -26.80 -13.61
N PRO A 208 4.66 -28.10 -13.63
CA PRO A 208 4.77 -28.94 -12.45
C PRO A 208 6.25 -29.00 -11.98
N PRO A 209 6.51 -28.99 -10.66
CA PRO A 209 7.87 -29.07 -10.15
C PRO A 209 8.54 -30.39 -10.52
N ILE A 210 9.86 -30.37 -10.68
CA ILE A 210 10.69 -31.57 -10.78
C ILE A 210 10.60 -32.35 -9.45
N GLN A 211 10.67 -33.68 -9.53
CA GLN A 211 10.62 -34.56 -8.35
C GLN A 211 11.61 -34.11 -7.26
N SER A 212 11.17 -34.18 -6.00
CA SER A 212 11.87 -33.70 -4.80
C SER A 212 11.87 -32.18 -4.58
N TYR A 213 11.14 -31.41 -5.39
CA TYR A 213 10.93 -29.97 -5.19
C TYR A 213 9.43 -29.63 -5.07
N PRO A 214 9.09 -28.50 -4.43
CA PRO A 214 9.98 -27.54 -3.76
C PRO A 214 10.53 -28.06 -2.42
N ILE A 215 11.65 -27.47 -2.00
CA ILE A 215 12.28 -27.69 -0.71
C ILE A 215 12.22 -26.40 0.11
N CYS A 216 12.08 -26.55 1.43
CA CYS A 216 12.16 -25.44 2.37
C CYS A 216 13.39 -25.64 3.24
N CYS A 217 14.32 -24.68 3.20
CA CYS A 217 15.52 -24.70 4.03
C CYS A 217 15.33 -23.67 5.15
N SER A 218 15.12 -24.16 6.37
CA SER A 218 15.17 -23.29 7.55
C SER A 218 16.62 -23.05 7.92
N SER A 219 17.12 -21.84 7.73
CA SER A 219 18.39 -21.42 8.33
C SER A 219 18.12 -20.56 9.56
N ASN A 220 19.14 -20.39 10.40
CA ASN A 220 19.01 -19.48 11.54
C ASN A 220 18.78 -18.04 11.08
N SER A 221 19.35 -17.65 9.93
CA SER A 221 19.44 -16.27 9.45
C SER A 221 18.46 -15.90 8.33
N ALA A 222 17.79 -16.88 7.71
CA ALA A 222 16.82 -16.67 6.64
C ALA A 222 15.82 -17.82 6.46
N GLU A 223 14.68 -17.49 5.86
CA GLU A 223 13.74 -18.44 5.27
C GLU A 223 14.04 -18.60 3.79
N ILE A 224 14.22 -19.84 3.34
CA ILE A 224 14.57 -20.13 1.95
C ILE A 224 13.61 -21.19 1.41
N MET A 225 12.99 -20.90 0.28
CA MET A 225 12.20 -21.86 -0.48
C MET A 225 12.82 -22.01 -1.87
N LEU A 226 13.07 -23.23 -2.30
CA LEU A 226 13.70 -23.51 -3.58
C LEU A 226 12.83 -24.47 -4.38
N ILE A 227 12.67 -24.18 -5.67
CA ILE A 227 11.94 -25.01 -6.61
C ILE A 227 12.71 -25.15 -7.91
N LYS A 228 12.50 -26.30 -8.57
CA LYS A 228 12.93 -26.53 -9.94
C LYS A 228 11.77 -26.91 -10.82
N LEU A 229 11.75 -26.37 -12.03
CA LEU A 229 10.76 -26.71 -13.04
C LEU A 229 11.37 -26.70 -14.44
N GLN A 230 10.72 -27.41 -15.34
CA GLN A 230 11.10 -27.49 -16.76
C GLN A 230 10.12 -26.64 -17.57
N THR A 231 10.63 -25.67 -18.31
CA THR A 231 9.91 -24.99 -19.39
C THR A 231 10.19 -25.69 -20.71
N LEU A 232 9.64 -25.22 -21.83
CA LEU A 232 9.89 -25.81 -23.15
C LEU A 232 11.37 -25.80 -23.54
N SER A 233 12.13 -24.79 -23.10
CA SER A 233 13.50 -24.53 -23.54
C SER A 233 14.57 -24.78 -22.48
N SER A 234 14.22 -24.72 -21.19
CA SER A 234 15.21 -24.64 -20.12
C SER A 234 14.68 -25.17 -18.78
N ILE A 235 15.60 -25.60 -17.92
CA ILE A 235 15.31 -25.84 -16.50
C ILE A 235 15.51 -24.53 -15.76
N HIS A 236 14.52 -24.14 -14.96
CA HIS A 236 14.58 -22.99 -14.08
C HIS A 236 14.71 -23.46 -12.63
N THR A 237 15.70 -22.92 -11.93
CA THR A 237 15.88 -23.06 -10.49
C THR A 237 15.56 -21.72 -9.84
N VAL A 238 14.46 -21.68 -9.08
CA VAL A 238 13.97 -20.47 -8.42
C VAL A 238 14.15 -20.59 -6.92
N VAL A 239 14.82 -19.62 -6.33
CA VAL A 239 15.13 -19.53 -4.90
C VAL A 239 14.47 -18.27 -4.35
N SER A 240 13.44 -18.45 -3.53
CA SER A 240 12.85 -17.38 -2.72
C SER A 240 13.60 -17.24 -1.40
N VAL A 241 13.94 -16.02 -1.01
CA VAL A 241 14.63 -15.75 0.26
C VAL A 241 13.97 -14.62 1.07
N TYR A 242 13.91 -14.81 2.38
CA TYR A 242 13.62 -13.74 3.34
C TYR A 242 14.69 -13.75 4.42
N ARG A 243 15.58 -12.75 4.41
CA ARG A 243 16.66 -12.62 5.41
C ARG A 243 16.14 -11.96 6.67
N TYR A 244 16.45 -12.53 7.84
CA TYR A 244 16.16 -11.88 9.11
C TYR A 244 17.16 -10.75 9.42
N GLN A 245 16.64 -9.55 9.71
CA GLN A 245 17.45 -8.36 10.04
C GLN A 245 18.38 -8.54 11.25
N LYS A 246 17.98 -9.41 12.20
CA LYS A 246 18.70 -9.59 13.48
C LYS A 246 20.08 -10.23 13.35
N PHE A 247 20.41 -10.86 12.22
CA PHE A 247 21.70 -11.53 12.02
C PHE A 247 22.63 -10.72 11.13
N PRO A 248 23.95 -10.77 11.39
CA PRO A 248 24.95 -10.18 10.49
C PRO A 248 24.83 -10.71 9.06
N PHE A 249 25.12 -9.84 8.09
CA PHE A 249 25.05 -10.18 6.67
C PHE A 249 25.99 -11.33 6.29
N THR A 250 27.17 -11.41 6.90
CA THR A 250 28.15 -12.50 6.66
C THR A 250 27.64 -13.86 7.12
N THR A 251 26.98 -13.92 8.29
CA THR A 251 26.33 -15.15 8.78
C THR A 251 25.24 -15.59 7.82
N PHE A 252 24.39 -14.67 7.39
CA PHE A 252 23.38 -14.95 6.37
C PHE A 252 24.00 -15.52 5.08
N LEU A 253 25.04 -14.88 4.56
CA LEU A 253 25.63 -15.28 3.29
C LEU A 253 26.17 -16.72 3.34
N ASN A 254 26.83 -17.09 4.44
CA ASN A 254 27.34 -18.44 4.64
C ASN A 254 26.20 -19.48 4.75
N ASP A 255 25.19 -19.19 5.58
CA ASP A 255 24.03 -20.07 5.76
C ASP A 255 23.25 -20.25 4.45
N PHE A 256 23.03 -19.15 3.72
CA PHE A 256 22.32 -19.11 2.45
C PHE A 256 23.04 -19.92 1.38
N VAL A 257 24.35 -19.70 1.19
CA VAL A 257 25.16 -20.47 0.24
C VAL A 257 25.17 -21.95 0.61
N ALA A 258 25.36 -22.30 1.88
CA ALA A 258 25.37 -23.69 2.31
C ALA A 258 24.03 -24.40 2.02
N ALA A 259 22.91 -23.69 2.19
CA ALA A 259 21.57 -24.22 1.93
C ALA A 259 21.31 -24.46 0.42
N ILE A 260 21.67 -23.52 -0.45
CA ILE A 260 21.28 -23.61 -1.88
C ILE A 260 22.30 -24.34 -2.74
N LYS A 261 23.60 -24.29 -2.41
CA LYS A 261 24.69 -24.81 -3.24
C LYS A 261 24.51 -26.27 -3.70
N PRO A 262 23.99 -27.22 -2.88
CA PRO A 262 23.75 -28.59 -3.33
C PRO A 262 22.70 -28.72 -4.45
N HIS A 263 21.90 -27.67 -4.66
CA HIS A 263 20.78 -27.66 -5.58
C HIS A 263 21.03 -26.81 -6.84
N ILE A 264 22.18 -26.14 -6.96
CA ILE A 264 22.48 -25.30 -8.13
C ILE A 264 23.32 -26.07 -9.15
N PHE A 265 22.87 -26.11 -10.40
CA PHE A 265 23.62 -26.75 -11.49
C PHE A 265 23.91 -25.76 -12.64
N PRO A 266 25.06 -25.87 -13.33
CA PRO A 266 25.49 -24.90 -14.34
C PRO A 266 24.59 -24.75 -15.56
N ASN A 267 23.81 -25.78 -15.92
CA ASN A 267 22.96 -25.78 -17.13
C ASN A 267 21.53 -25.28 -16.87
N GLU A 268 21.26 -24.78 -15.66
CA GLU A 268 19.95 -24.29 -15.25
C GLU A 268 19.94 -22.76 -15.22
N ILE A 269 18.79 -22.16 -15.52
CA ILE A 269 18.57 -20.73 -15.31
C ILE A 269 18.29 -20.54 -13.82
N LEU A 270 19.19 -19.86 -13.12
CA LEU A 270 19.03 -19.52 -11.71
C LEU A 270 18.31 -18.17 -11.58
N THR A 271 17.32 -18.15 -10.70
CA THR A 271 16.65 -16.94 -10.21
C THR A 271 16.69 -16.96 -8.69
N ILE A 272 17.41 -16.04 -8.06
CA ILE A 272 17.33 -15.79 -6.62
C ILE A 272 16.53 -14.51 -6.43
N ILE A 273 15.42 -14.58 -5.72
CA ILE A 273 14.48 -13.48 -5.57
C ILE A 273 14.04 -13.36 -4.11
N GLY A 274 13.99 -12.16 -3.56
CA GLY A 274 13.50 -12.02 -2.20
C GLY A 274 13.84 -10.72 -1.49
N ASP A 275 13.50 -10.68 -0.20
CA ASP A 275 13.80 -9.58 0.70
C ASP A 275 15.09 -9.90 1.46
N PHE A 276 16.14 -9.14 1.15
CA PHE A 276 17.45 -9.30 1.75
C PHE A 276 17.62 -8.41 2.99
N ASN A 277 16.67 -7.51 3.27
CA ASN A 277 16.72 -6.66 4.46
C ASN A 277 18.07 -5.92 4.63
N CYS A 278 18.68 -5.53 3.51
CA CYS A 278 19.90 -4.74 3.43
C CYS A 278 19.87 -3.89 2.16
N GLU A 279 20.37 -2.67 2.22
CA GLU A 279 20.41 -1.81 1.03
C GLU A 279 21.47 -2.29 0.05
N TYR A 280 21.14 -2.20 -1.25
CA TYR A 280 22.07 -2.57 -2.30
C TYR A 280 23.19 -1.54 -2.43
N ASN A 281 24.39 -1.93 -2.04
CA ASN A 281 25.58 -1.13 -2.28
C ASN A 281 26.21 -1.50 -3.64
N ARG A 282 25.88 -0.76 -4.70
CA ARG A 282 26.47 -0.92 -6.05
C ARG A 282 28.00 -0.87 -6.07
N ALA A 283 28.62 -0.14 -5.14
CA ALA A 283 30.06 0.03 -5.13
C ALA A 283 30.78 -1.23 -4.61
N SER A 284 30.11 -2.10 -3.85
CA SER A 284 30.78 -3.23 -3.21
C SER A 284 30.68 -4.54 -3.99
N ASN A 285 29.63 -4.79 -4.79
CA ASN A 285 29.39 -6.06 -5.51
C ASN A 285 29.67 -7.35 -4.70
N ILE A 286 29.77 -7.25 -3.37
CA ILE A 286 30.30 -8.33 -2.51
C ILE A 286 29.36 -9.53 -2.60
N LEU A 287 28.05 -9.28 -2.52
CA LEU A 287 27.05 -10.35 -2.57
C LEU A 287 27.06 -11.06 -3.93
N GLU A 288 27.04 -10.30 -5.02
CA GLU A 288 27.06 -10.83 -6.39
C GLU A 288 28.32 -11.69 -6.62
N ASN A 289 29.50 -11.13 -6.34
CA ASN A 289 30.78 -11.81 -6.53
C ASN A 289 30.89 -13.05 -5.62
N THR A 290 30.49 -12.94 -4.36
CA THR A 290 30.58 -14.07 -3.42
C THR A 290 29.63 -15.18 -3.82
N LEU A 291 28.40 -14.86 -4.24
CA LEU A 291 27.43 -15.85 -4.72
C LEU A 291 27.92 -16.51 -6.01
N ALA A 292 28.35 -15.74 -7.01
CA ALA A 292 28.86 -16.26 -8.27
C ALA A 292 30.05 -17.21 -8.04
N GLN A 293 31.02 -16.80 -7.22
CA GLN A 293 32.19 -17.62 -6.88
C GLN A 293 31.81 -18.87 -6.08
N SER A 294 30.98 -18.74 -5.04
CA SER A 294 30.64 -19.85 -4.14
C SER A 294 29.76 -20.91 -4.79
N LEU A 295 28.88 -20.49 -5.70
CA LEU A 295 27.98 -21.34 -6.48
C LEU A 295 28.61 -21.81 -7.80
N LYS A 296 29.81 -21.34 -8.14
CA LYS A 296 30.53 -21.66 -9.39
C LYS A 296 29.72 -21.31 -10.64
N ILE A 297 29.03 -20.17 -10.62
CA ILE A 297 28.25 -19.67 -11.75
C ILE A 297 29.06 -18.62 -12.48
N SER A 298 29.18 -18.75 -13.81
CA SER A 298 29.98 -17.85 -14.64
C SER A 298 29.40 -16.43 -14.73
N TYR A 299 28.09 -16.31 -14.55
CA TYR A 299 27.36 -15.05 -14.60
C TYR A 299 26.20 -15.11 -13.61
N LEU A 300 26.16 -14.15 -12.69
CA LEU A 300 25.04 -13.92 -11.80
C LEU A 300 24.99 -12.42 -11.59
N LYS A 301 23.86 -11.78 -11.87
CA LYS A 301 23.74 -10.33 -11.79
C LYS A 301 22.49 -9.89 -11.05
N GLN A 302 22.63 -8.87 -10.21
CA GLN A 302 21.50 -8.18 -9.59
C GLN A 302 20.81 -7.26 -10.61
N VAL A 303 19.48 -7.32 -10.72
CA VAL A 303 18.74 -6.62 -11.78
C VAL A 303 17.72 -5.57 -11.29
N ILE A 304 17.47 -5.47 -9.98
CA ILE A 304 16.51 -4.51 -9.41
C ILE A 304 17.22 -3.26 -8.91
N HIS A 305 16.96 -2.12 -9.54
CA HIS A 305 17.61 -0.86 -9.20
C HIS A 305 16.63 0.24 -8.77
N GLU A 306 15.34 -0.03 -8.87
CA GLU A 306 14.27 0.87 -8.45
C GLU A 306 13.94 0.71 -6.97
N ILE A 307 13.12 1.63 -6.47
CA ILE A 307 12.64 1.62 -5.09
C ILE A 307 11.67 0.44 -4.91
N THR A 308 11.91 -0.36 -3.87
CA THR A 308 11.09 -1.55 -3.57
C THR A 308 10.21 -1.36 -2.33
N THR A 309 10.23 -0.18 -1.71
CA THR A 309 9.36 0.16 -0.57
C THR A 309 8.79 1.57 -0.65
N ASP A 310 7.70 1.83 0.06
CA ASP A 310 7.12 3.16 0.21
C ASP A 310 8.02 4.14 0.99
N TYR A 311 9.07 3.63 1.64
CA TYR A 311 10.05 4.42 2.38
C TYR A 311 11.27 4.81 1.54
N ASN A 312 11.21 4.66 0.21
CA ASN A 312 12.30 4.95 -0.72
C ASN A 312 13.56 4.10 -0.50
N THR A 313 13.41 2.86 -0.05
CA THR A 313 14.51 1.90 0.07
C THR A 313 14.47 0.85 -1.03
N THR A 314 15.63 0.26 -1.33
CA THR A 314 15.78 -0.87 -2.27
C THR A 314 16.45 -2.01 -1.50
N ILE A 315 15.62 -2.93 -0.99
CA ILE A 315 16.03 -4.06 -0.13
C ILE A 315 15.53 -5.42 -0.64
N ASP A 316 14.64 -5.40 -1.63
CA ASP A 316 14.15 -6.59 -2.32
C ASP A 316 14.92 -6.75 -3.64
N PHE A 317 15.57 -7.89 -3.86
CA PHE A 317 16.47 -8.09 -4.99
C PHE A 317 16.11 -9.30 -5.83
N ILE A 318 16.45 -9.22 -7.12
CA ILE A 318 16.53 -10.36 -8.03
C ILE A 318 17.98 -10.49 -8.49
N TYR A 319 18.51 -11.69 -8.36
CA TYR A 319 19.74 -12.14 -9.03
C TYR A 319 19.38 -13.20 -10.06
N THR A 320 19.93 -13.11 -11.26
CA THR A 320 19.74 -14.14 -12.29
C THR A 320 21.01 -14.50 -13.03
N SER A 321 21.11 -15.76 -13.46
CA SER A 321 22.18 -16.22 -14.36
C SER A 321 21.88 -16.01 -15.85
N GLU A 322 20.66 -15.60 -16.19
CA GLU A 322 20.29 -15.24 -17.57
C GLU A 322 20.88 -13.88 -17.94
N ARG A 323 21.38 -13.74 -19.17
CA ARG A 323 22.15 -12.56 -19.57
C ARG A 323 21.34 -11.51 -20.30
N THR A 324 20.44 -11.92 -21.19
CA THR A 324 19.88 -10.97 -22.17
C THR A 324 18.37 -11.04 -22.34
N ASN A 325 17.73 -12.17 -22.03
CA ASN A 325 16.33 -12.40 -22.42
C ASN A 325 15.39 -12.34 -21.22
N PHE A 326 15.35 -11.20 -20.54
CA PHE A 326 14.40 -10.98 -19.45
C PHE A 326 14.01 -9.51 -19.27
N ILE A 327 12.80 -9.31 -18.74
CA ILE A 327 12.32 -8.04 -18.19
C ILE A 327 12.19 -8.21 -16.69
N ALA A 328 12.73 -7.28 -15.90
CA ALA A 328 12.56 -7.26 -14.46
C ALA A 328 12.19 -5.85 -13.97
N GLY A 329 11.50 -5.77 -12.85
CA GLY A 329 11.16 -4.51 -12.22
C GLY A 329 10.32 -4.66 -10.96
N ALA A 330 9.79 -3.54 -10.46
CA ALA A 330 8.84 -3.52 -9.36
C ALA A 330 7.43 -3.10 -9.82
N LEU A 331 6.43 -3.56 -9.07
CA LEU A 331 5.02 -3.26 -9.22
C LEU A 331 4.54 -2.44 -8.01
N GLU A 332 3.35 -1.87 -8.08
CA GLU A 332 2.74 -1.22 -6.91
C GLU A 332 1.93 -2.20 -6.06
N SER A 333 2.01 -2.07 -4.73
CA SER A 333 1.14 -2.78 -3.79
C SER A 333 0.17 -1.82 -3.13
N TYR A 334 -1.07 -2.28 -2.92
CA TYR A 334 -2.07 -1.56 -2.14
C TYR A 334 -2.18 -2.07 -0.70
N THR A 335 -1.52 -3.19 -0.40
CA THR A 335 -1.72 -3.94 0.86
C THR A 335 -0.49 -4.03 1.74
N SER A 336 0.66 -3.64 1.20
CA SER A 336 1.93 -3.60 1.90
C SER A 336 2.72 -2.39 1.41
N ASP A 337 3.58 -1.91 2.29
CA ASP A 337 4.64 -0.94 2.05
C ASP A 337 5.80 -1.47 1.21
N HIS A 338 5.88 -2.79 0.95
CA HIS A 338 6.79 -3.37 -0.01
C HIS A 338 6.11 -3.50 -1.37
N LYS A 339 6.89 -3.25 -2.41
CA LYS A 339 6.49 -3.35 -3.81
C LYS A 339 6.82 -4.75 -4.33
N PRO A 340 5.88 -5.46 -4.99
CA PRO A 340 6.19 -6.76 -5.58
C PRO A 340 7.27 -6.58 -6.65
N ILE A 341 8.32 -7.39 -6.60
CA ILE A 341 9.34 -7.43 -7.65
C ILE A 341 9.11 -8.63 -8.55
N PHE A 342 9.41 -8.47 -9.83
CA PHE A 342 9.18 -9.52 -10.81
C PHE A 342 10.34 -9.67 -11.78
N ILE A 343 10.45 -10.86 -12.35
CA ILE A 343 11.26 -11.15 -13.53
C ILE A 343 10.46 -12.03 -14.48
N CYS A 344 10.50 -11.68 -15.76
CA CYS A 344 9.88 -12.41 -16.85
C CYS A 344 10.93 -12.76 -17.88
N TYR A 345 11.07 -14.04 -18.14
CA TYR A 345 11.97 -14.59 -19.14
C TYR A 345 11.29 -14.57 -20.50
N GLU A 346 12.00 -14.05 -21.49
CA GLU A 346 11.57 -13.97 -22.88
C GLU A 346 12.15 -15.13 -23.69
N THR A 347 11.42 -15.59 -24.69
CA THR A 347 11.96 -16.56 -25.65
C THR A 347 12.82 -15.79 -26.67
N THR A 348 14.01 -16.29 -26.97
CA THR A 348 14.72 -15.88 -28.20
C THR A 348 13.84 -16.21 -29.39
N VAL A 349 13.35 -15.18 -30.08
CA VAL A 349 12.62 -15.30 -31.34
C VAL A 349 13.49 -15.97 -32.39
#